data_AF-A0A229TMK8-F1
#
_entry.id   AF-A0A229TMK8-F1
#
_cell.length_a   1.000
_cell.length_b   1.000
_cell.length_c   1.000
_cell.angle_alpha   90.00
_cell.angle_beta   90.00
_cell.angle_gamma   90.00
#
_symmetry.space_group_name_H-M   'P 1'
#
loop_
_entity.id
_entity.type
_entity.pdbx_description
1 polymer ?
#
loop_
_entity_poly.entity_id
_entity_poly.type
_entity_poly.pdbx_seq_one_letter_code
_entity_poly.pdbx_strand_id
1 'polypeptide(L)' 'MAGRPSGDPPSTRDAAIARLPDAYAEALRLRDAGVPRARIAARLRVEPQSLDALFAIAEAKLGTLLDDA' A
#
# COMPACT_ATOMS: atom_id res chain seq x y z
N MET A 1 -25.80 -11.78 -11.97
CA MET A 1 -25.08 -10.59 -11.46
C MET A 1 -23.60 -10.77 -11.77
N ALA A 2 -23.07 -9.93 -12.65
CA ALA A 2 -21.69 -10.02 -13.13
C ALA A 2 -20.75 -9.31 -12.15
N GLY A 3 -19.87 -10.07 -11.51
CA GLY A 3 -18.60 -9.55 -10.98
C GLY A 3 -17.50 -10.28 -11.73
N ARG A 4 -17.00 -9.69 -12.82
CA ARG A 4 -15.82 -10.21 -13.51
C ARG A 4 -14.68 -10.28 -12.49
N PRO A 5 -13.92 -11.38 -12.37
CA PRO A 5 -12.58 -11.26 -11.82
C PRO A 5 -11.84 -10.37 -12.82
N SER A 6 -11.56 -9.12 -12.45
CA SER A 6 -10.53 -8.36 -13.16
C SER A 6 -9.21 -9.02 -12.82
N GLY A 7 -8.96 -10.16 -13.48
CA GLY A 7 -7.65 -10.76 -13.60
C GLY A 7 -6.87 -9.94 -14.62
N ASP A 8 -6.58 -8.68 -14.27
CA ASP A 8 -5.27 -8.18 -14.65
C ASP A 8 -4.28 -9.09 -13.91
N PRO A 9 -3.22 -9.62 -14.55
CA PRO A 9 -2.16 -10.26 -13.76
C PRO A 9 -1.82 -9.28 -12.64
N PRO A 10 -1.70 -9.72 -11.37
CA PRO A 10 -1.44 -8.79 -10.27
C PRO A 10 -0.28 -7.93 -10.73
N SER A 11 -0.55 -6.64 -11.01
CA SER A 11 0.49 -5.78 -11.56
C SER A 11 1.68 -5.94 -10.62
N THR A 12 2.92 -5.96 -11.11
CA THR A 12 4.12 -6.26 -10.29
C THR A 12 4.10 -5.52 -8.94
N ARG A 13 3.47 -4.33 -8.94
CA ARG A 13 3.10 -3.54 -7.75
C ARG A 13 2.20 -4.25 -6.72
N ASP A 14 1.08 -4.86 -7.06
CA ASP A 14 0.20 -5.55 -6.10
C ASP A 14 0.87 -6.79 -5.50
N ALA A 15 1.64 -7.53 -6.31
CA ALA A 15 2.46 -8.65 -5.83
C ALA A 15 3.56 -8.17 -4.87
N ALA A 16 4.22 -7.05 -5.18
CA ALA A 16 5.21 -6.44 -4.29
C ALA A 16 4.56 -5.89 -3.01
N ILE A 17 3.38 -5.25 -3.09
CA ILE A 17 2.61 -4.80 -1.91
C ILE A 17 2.24 -5.98 -1.02
N ALA A 18 1.86 -7.13 -1.58
CA ALA A 18 1.54 -8.33 -0.81
C ALA A 18 2.76 -8.93 -0.06
N ARG A 19 3.99 -8.59 -0.47
CA ARG A 19 5.22 -9.00 0.21
C ARG A 19 5.68 -8.00 1.27
N LEU A 20 5.09 -6.82 1.33
CA LEU A 20 5.34 -5.84 2.39
C LEU A 20 4.66 -6.27 3.70
N PRO A 21 5.21 -5.84 4.85
CA PRO A 21 4.51 -5.96 6.13
C PRO A 21 3.12 -5.29 6.08
N ASP A 22 2.13 -5.89 6.75
CA ASP A 22 0.71 -5.50 6.69
C ASP A 22 0.48 -4.00 6.86
N ALA A 23 1.19 -3.36 7.80
CA ALA A 23 1.05 -1.92 8.04
C ALA A 23 1.42 -1.05 6.82
N TYR A 24 2.47 -1.42 6.08
CA TYR A 24 2.89 -0.68 4.88
C TYR A 24 1.99 -1.01 3.69
N ALA A 25 1.61 -2.28 3.53
CA ALA A 25 0.71 -2.73 2.49
C ALA A 25 -0.67 -2.04 2.61
N GLU A 26 -1.22 -2.01 3.84
CA GLU A 26 -2.49 -1.35 4.12
C GLU A 26 -2.40 0.17 3.92
N ALA A 27 -1.30 0.81 4.34
CA ALA A 27 -1.10 2.24 4.10
C ALA A 27 -1.13 2.59 2.61
N LEU A 28 -0.38 1.85 1.79
CA LEU A 28 -0.33 2.05 0.34
C LEU A 28 -1.69 1.80 -0.32
N ARG A 29 -2.37 0.70 0.03
CA ARG A 29 -3.72 0.39 -0.49
C ARG A 29 -4.74 1.48 -0.16
N LEU A 30 -4.72 1.99 1.06
CA LEU A 30 -5.61 3.08 1.46
C LEU A 30 -5.29 4.37 0.70
N ARG A 31 -4.01 4.66 0.49
CA ARG A 31 -3.58 5.82 -0.31
C ARG A 31 -4.00 5.69 -1.77
N ASP A 32 -3.82 4.53 -2.37
CA ASP A 32 -4.26 4.23 -3.75
C ASP A 32 -5.78 4.32 -3.88
N ALA A 33 -6.53 3.97 -2.83
CA ALA A 33 -7.98 4.16 -2.75
C ALA A 33 -8.40 5.63 -2.53
N GLY A 34 -7.46 6.57 -2.46
CA GLY A 34 -7.74 8.00 -2.25
C GLY A 34 -8.20 8.33 -0.82
N VAL A 35 -7.95 7.45 0.15
CA VAL A 35 -8.34 7.68 1.54
C VAL A 35 -7.51 8.83 2.12
N PRO A 36 -8.14 9.81 2.80
CA PRO A 36 -7.42 10.93 3.37
C PRO A 36 -6.46 10.47 4.45
N ARG A 37 -5.26 11.08 4.47
CA ARG A 37 -4.16 10.74 5.41
C ARG A 37 -4.61 10.64 6.87
N ALA A 38 -5.46 11.54 7.35
CA ALA A 38 -5.99 11.49 8.72
C ALA A 38 -6.75 10.17 9.03
N ARG A 39 -7.51 9.64 8.07
CA ARG A 39 -8.20 8.35 8.20
C ARG A 39 -7.22 7.18 8.16
N ILE A 40 -6.19 7.25 7.31
CA ILE A 40 -5.13 6.25 7.24
C ILE A 40 -4.37 6.16 8.57
N ALA A 41 -4.02 7.32 9.16
CA ALA A 41 -3.32 7.39 10.45
C ALA A 41 -4.14 6.72 11.56
N ALA A 42 -5.43 7.08 11.65
CA ALA A 42 -6.35 6.50 12.62
C ALA A 42 -6.54 4.98 12.43
N ARG A 43 -6.58 4.52 11.17
CA ARG A 43 -6.71 3.10 10.82
C ARG A 43 -5.50 2.28 11.26
N LEU A 44 -4.30 2.80 10.97
CA LEU A 44 -3.01 2.19 11.32
C LEU A 44 -2.64 2.42 12.79
N ARG A 45 -3.42 3.22 13.53
CA ARG A 45 -3.13 3.66 14.91
C ARG A 45 -1.74 4.29 15.04
N VAL A 46 -1.37 5.09 14.05
CA VAL A 46 -0.11 5.85 14.05
C VAL A 46 -0.40 7.34 14.06
N GLU A 47 0.60 8.13 14.48
CA GLU A 47 0.51 9.58 14.38
C GLU A 47 0.49 10.02 12.90
N PRO A 48 -0.31 11.02 12.53
CA PRO A 48 -0.37 11.54 11.16
C PRO A 48 0.97 12.13 10.70
N GLN A 49 1.80 12.59 11.63
CA GLN A 49 3.17 13.05 11.36
C GLN A 49 4.10 11.89 10.95
N SER A 50 3.86 10.70 11.51
CA SER A 50 4.62 9.50 11.18
C SER A 50 4.20 8.86 9.87
N LEU A 51 3.03 9.21 9.32
CA LEU A 51 2.58 8.69 8.03
C LEU A 51 3.54 9.06 6.90
N ASP A 52 4.14 10.26 6.92
CA ASP A 52 5.08 10.67 5.87
C ASP A 52 6.29 9.73 5.82
N ALA A 53 6.88 9.46 6.99
CA ALA A 53 7.97 8.50 7.12
C ALA A 53 7.53 7.08 6.77
N LEU A 54 6.33 6.66 7.20
CA LEU A 54 5.77 5.34 6.91
C LEU A 54 5.59 5.15 5.40
N PHE A 55 5.05 6.15 4.69
CA PHE A 55 4.92 6.13 3.25
C PHE A 55 6.26 6.13 2.54
N ALA A 56 7.23 6.93 2.98
CA ALA A 56 8.57 6.93 2.41
C ALA A 56 9.24 5.55 2.51
N ILE A 57 9.13 4.90 3.67
CA ILE A 57 9.66 3.55 3.89
C ILE A 57 8.89 2.51 3.06
N ALA A 58 7.56 2.62 3.01
CA ALA A 58 6.72 1.72 2.23
C ALA A 58 7.05 1.80 0.74
N GLU A 59 7.19 3.01 0.19
CA GLU A 59 7.56 3.22 -1.21
C GLU A 59 8.98 2.78 -1.51
N ALA A 60 9.94 3.03 -0.61
CA ALA A 60 11.32 2.55 -0.78
C ALA A 60 11.37 1.01 -0.84
N LYS A 61 10.69 0.33 0.09
CA LYS A 61 10.60 -1.14 0.09
C LYS A 61 9.86 -1.67 -1.13
N LEU A 62 8.78 -0.99 -1.53
CA LEU A 62 8.03 -1.34 -2.75
C LEU A 62 8.94 -1.25 -3.98
N GLY A 63 9.71 -0.17 -4.11
CA GLY A 63 10.69 0.00 -5.17
C GLY A 63 11.72 -1.12 -5.19
N THR A 64 12.28 -1.49 -4.04
CA THR A 64 13.21 -2.63 -3.93
C THR A 64 12.59 -3.95 -4.41
N LEU A 65 11.32 -4.20 -4.07
CA LEU A 65 10.61 -5.41 -4.49
C LEU A 65 10.20 -5.39 -5.98
N LEU A 66 10.04 -4.20 -6.55
CA LEU A 66 9.77 -4.01 -7.98
C LEU A 66 11.03 -4.15 -8.84
N ASP A 67 12.18 -3.71 -8.34
CA ASP A 67 13.49 -3.87 -8.98
C ASP A 67 13.97 -5.34 -8.94
N ASP A 68 13.56 -6.12 -7.94
CA ASP A 68 13.91 -7.54 -7.76
C ASP A 68 13.00 -8.51 -8.55
N ALA A 69 11.93 -8.02 -9.18
CA ALA A 69 10.90 -8.82 -9.86
C ALA A 69 11.03 -8.82 -11.38
#